data_AF-A0A830BK56-F1
#
_entry.id   AF-A0A830BK56-F1
#
_cell.length_a   1.000
_cell.length_b   1.000
_cell.length_c   1.000
_cell.angle_alpha   90.00
_cell.angle_beta   90.00
_cell.angle_gamma   90.00
#
_symmetry.space_group_name_H-M   'P 1'
#
loop_
_entity.id
_entity.type
_entity.pdbx_description
1 polymer ?
#
loop_
_entity_poly.entity_id
_entity_poly.type
_entity_poly.pdbx_seq_one_letter_code
_entity_poly.pdbx_strand_id
1 'polypeptide(L)'
;RFPRNVQLCVLSFLLPSDLAAFASTCKRLVSLCRRDQRLWFSMCHRRWGSQTLINKWGSGRISYRRLYRILDEYKNLIGFWRRCGDSAAPASSSPPPVFFEWGPSYIAGSRVFPSKNKGYDAMIEKPFLWMSVAWNRKAMNYLDSDGKFVLNEEDLIGESGFVENELIRVNVGKNKITYN
;
A
#
# COMPACT_ATOMS: atom_id res chain seq x y z
N ARG A 1 24.49 27.97 -11.48
CA ARG A 1 23.19 27.31 -11.10
C ARG A 1 23.20 25.92 -11.71
N PHE A 2 22.90 24.88 -10.93
CA PHE A 2 22.74 23.54 -11.48
C PHE A 2 21.50 23.44 -12.39
N PRO A 3 21.51 22.57 -13.42
CA PRO A 3 20.32 22.24 -14.20
C PRO A 3 19.18 21.73 -13.32
N ARG A 4 17.93 22.00 -13.69
CA ARG A 4 16.74 21.61 -12.92
C ARG A 4 16.68 20.10 -12.65
N ASN A 5 17.04 19.27 -13.62
CA ASN A 5 17.02 17.81 -13.47
C ASN A 5 18.04 17.33 -12.43
N VAL A 6 19.21 17.97 -12.36
CA VAL A 6 20.22 17.68 -11.33
C VAL A 6 19.70 18.06 -9.95
N GLN A 7 19.07 19.23 -9.82
CA GLN A 7 18.45 19.66 -8.56
C GLN A 7 17.37 18.66 -8.12
N LEU A 8 16.47 18.24 -9.02
CA LEU A 8 15.43 17.26 -8.71
C LEU A 8 16.02 15.90 -8.29
N CYS A 9 17.08 15.46 -8.96
CA CYS A 9 17.78 14.23 -8.60
C CYS A 9 18.35 14.29 -7.19
N VAL A 10 19.10 15.36 -6.86
CA VAL A 10 19.68 15.54 -5.52
C VAL A 10 18.61 15.63 -4.46
N LEU A 11 17.56 16.44 -4.69
CA LEU A 11 16.48 16.62 -3.73
C LEU A 11 15.66 15.36 -3.49
N SER A 12 15.60 14.45 -4.47
CA SER A 12 14.85 13.20 -4.33
C SER A 12 15.46 12.19 -3.33
N PHE A 13 16.69 12.42 -2.87
CA PHE A 13 17.32 11.63 -1.79
C PHE A 13 16.94 12.09 -0.38
N LEU A 14 16.35 13.28 -0.25
CA LEU A 14 16.05 13.87 1.06
C LEU A 14 14.78 13.27 1.67
N LEU A 15 14.69 13.30 3.00
CA LEU A 15 13.43 13.06 3.67
C LEU A 15 12.47 14.25 3.46
N PRO A 16 11.14 14.05 3.55
CA PRO A 16 10.18 15.14 3.46
C PRO A 16 10.42 16.27 4.47
N SER A 17 10.95 15.96 5.66
CA SER A 17 11.36 16.93 6.69
C SER A 17 12.51 17.81 6.20
N ASP A 18 13.55 17.20 5.64
CA ASP A 18 14.75 17.89 5.17
C ASP A 18 14.42 18.73 3.94
N LEU A 19 13.53 18.22 3.08
CA LEU A 19 13.00 18.96 1.95
C LEU A 19 12.20 20.20 2.40
N ALA A 20 11.46 20.11 3.51
CA ALA A 20 10.75 21.24 4.08
C ALA A 20 11.70 22.29 4.67
N ALA A 21 12.73 21.85 5.40
CA ALA A 21 13.78 22.73 5.91
C ALA A 21 14.55 23.42 4.77
N PHE A 22 14.93 22.67 3.74
CA PHE A 22 15.58 23.21 2.55
C PHE A 22 14.68 24.23 1.83
N ALA A 23 13.39 23.94 1.67
CA ALA A 23 12.43 24.87 1.08
C ALA A 23 12.32 26.20 1.86
N SER A 24 12.46 26.19 3.19
CA SER A 24 12.42 27.42 4.00
C SER A 24 13.61 28.36 3.77
N THR A 25 14.73 27.88 3.22
CA THR A 25 15.90 28.73 2.93
C THR A 25 15.71 29.67 1.75
N CYS A 26 14.77 29.38 0.83
CA CYS A 26 14.56 30.19 -0.37
C CYS A 26 13.14 30.09 -0.92
N LYS A 27 12.45 31.24 -1.05
CA LYS A 27 11.08 31.34 -1.61
C LYS A 27 10.93 30.66 -2.98
N ARG A 28 11.97 30.68 -3.82
CA ARG A 28 11.95 30.02 -5.14
C ARG A 28 11.92 28.50 -5.04
N LEU A 29 12.60 27.93 -4.04
CA LEU A 29 12.70 26.49 -3.81
C LEU A 29 11.44 25.91 -3.15
N VAL A 30 10.63 26.76 -2.49
CA VAL A 30 9.32 26.37 -1.97
C VAL A 30 8.42 25.79 -3.05
N SER A 31 8.35 26.44 -4.23
CA SER A 31 7.52 25.97 -5.34
C SER A 31 7.98 24.60 -5.86
N LEU A 32 9.29 24.44 -6.03
CA LEU A 32 9.94 23.20 -6.45
C LEU A 32 9.65 22.06 -5.47
N CYS A 33 9.87 22.29 -4.17
CA CYS A 33 9.71 21.25 -3.15
C CYS A 33 8.24 20.88 -2.89
N ARG A 34 7.31 21.84 -2.97
CA ARG A 34 5.90 21.59 -2.58
C ARG A 34 5.01 21.10 -3.71
N ARG A 35 5.27 21.50 -4.96
CA ARG A 35 4.33 21.33 -6.09
C ARG A 35 4.90 20.56 -7.28
N ASP A 36 6.22 20.36 -7.37
CA ASP A 36 6.81 19.68 -8.52
C ASP A 36 6.52 18.18 -8.49
N GLN A 37 5.63 17.70 -9.37
CA GLN A 37 5.26 16.29 -9.43
C GLN A 37 6.44 15.38 -9.78
N ARG A 38 7.43 15.88 -10.54
CA ARG A 38 8.60 15.08 -10.92
C ARG A 38 9.48 14.79 -9.71
N LEU A 39 9.63 15.77 -8.82
CA LEU A 39 10.34 15.56 -7.56
C LEU A 39 9.68 14.45 -6.72
N TRP A 40 8.38 14.59 -6.47
CA TRP A 40 7.66 13.64 -5.62
C TRP A 40 7.55 12.26 -6.27
N PHE A 41 7.43 12.17 -7.60
CA PHE A 41 7.53 10.90 -8.33
C PHE A 41 8.88 10.24 -8.08
N SER A 42 9.98 10.96 -8.29
CA SER A 42 11.33 10.42 -8.07
C SER A 42 11.52 9.97 -6.63
N MET A 43 11.01 10.72 -5.64
CA MET A 43 11.05 10.32 -4.23
C MET A 43 10.29 9.00 -3.98
N CYS A 44 9.09 8.85 -4.54
CA CYS A 44 8.33 7.59 -4.44
C CYS A 44 9.05 6.44 -5.14
N HIS A 45 9.50 6.65 -6.38
CA HIS A 45 10.15 5.63 -7.19
C HIS A 45 11.45 5.12 -6.57
N ARG A 46 12.25 6.02 -5.97
CA ARG A 46 13.49 5.60 -5.29
C ARG A 46 13.24 4.70 -4.10
N ARG A 47 12.13 4.91 -3.38
CA ARG A 47 11.87 4.21 -2.12
C ARG A 47 11.02 2.95 -2.29
N TRP A 48 10.08 2.96 -3.23
CA TRP A 48 9.13 1.86 -3.44
C TRP A 48 9.03 1.40 -4.90
N GLY A 49 9.77 1.98 -5.84
CA GLY A 49 9.65 1.66 -7.28
C GLY A 49 10.05 0.24 -7.65
N SER A 50 10.85 -0.44 -6.82
CA SER A 50 11.15 -1.87 -6.97
C SER A 50 10.07 -2.79 -6.38
N GLN A 51 9.15 -2.25 -5.59
CA GLN A 51 8.12 -2.98 -4.86
C GLN A 51 6.73 -2.77 -5.45
N THR A 52 6.47 -1.62 -6.07
CA THR A 52 5.15 -1.25 -6.59
C THR A 52 5.25 -0.27 -7.77
N LEU A 53 4.22 -0.24 -8.63
CA LEU A 53 4.14 0.62 -9.82
C LEU A 53 3.54 1.98 -9.47
N ILE A 54 4.42 2.92 -9.13
CA ILE A 54 4.09 4.28 -8.66
C ILE A 54 3.05 5.01 -9.55
N ASN A 55 3.11 4.81 -10.87
CA ASN A 55 2.21 5.46 -11.83
C ASN A 55 0.81 4.83 -11.93
N LYS A 56 0.60 3.61 -11.40
CA LYS A 56 -0.70 2.92 -11.44
C LYS A 56 -1.58 3.23 -10.22
N TRP A 57 -1.01 3.70 -9.12
CA TRP A 57 -1.76 4.07 -7.92
C TRP A 57 -2.81 5.16 -8.19
N GLY A 58 -4.02 5.01 -7.66
CA GLY A 58 -5.10 5.99 -7.85
C GLY A 58 -5.47 6.23 -9.31
N SER A 59 -5.35 5.18 -10.14
CA SER A 59 -5.55 5.26 -11.60
C SER A 59 -4.65 6.31 -12.28
N GLY A 60 -3.46 6.57 -11.70
CA GLY A 60 -2.53 7.60 -12.17
C GLY A 60 -2.97 9.05 -11.89
N ARG A 61 -4.10 9.26 -11.19
CA ARG A 61 -4.67 10.59 -10.94
C ARG A 61 -4.33 11.14 -9.55
N ILE A 62 -3.71 10.34 -8.69
CA ILE A 62 -3.26 10.80 -7.36
C ILE A 62 -1.97 11.61 -7.48
N SER A 63 -1.84 12.69 -6.70
CA SER A 63 -0.59 13.43 -6.65
C SER A 63 0.50 12.62 -5.97
N TYR A 64 1.73 12.64 -6.50
CA TYR A 64 2.82 11.81 -5.95
C TYR A 64 3.22 12.22 -4.54
N ARG A 65 3.06 13.49 -4.19
CA ARG A 65 3.24 13.97 -2.81
C ARG A 65 2.30 13.27 -1.83
N ARG A 66 1.06 13.03 -2.26
CA ARG A 66 0.09 12.33 -1.45
C ARG A 66 0.38 10.84 -1.42
N LEU A 67 0.70 10.27 -2.58
CA LEU A 67 1.10 8.86 -2.67
C LEU A 67 2.28 8.57 -1.74
N TYR A 68 3.29 9.44 -1.66
CA TYR A 68 4.42 9.29 -0.74
C TYR A 68 3.96 9.09 0.71
N ARG A 69 3.00 9.90 1.18
CA ARG A 69 2.49 9.79 2.57
C ARG A 69 1.77 8.47 2.81
N ILE A 70 0.95 8.05 1.85
CA ILE A 70 0.21 6.79 1.92
C ILE A 70 1.19 5.61 1.97
N LEU A 71 2.15 5.57 1.05
CA LEU A 71 3.15 4.50 1.01
C LEU A 71 4.03 4.51 2.28
N ASP A 72 4.35 5.68 2.82
CA ASP A 72 5.10 5.81 4.07
C ASP A 72 4.31 5.35 5.29
N GLU A 73 2.98 5.52 5.30
CA GLU A 73 2.10 4.97 6.34
C GLU A 73 2.00 3.44 6.21
N TYR A 74 1.84 2.95 4.99
CA TYR A 74 1.66 1.52 4.72
C TYR A 74 2.93 0.68 4.80
N LYS A 75 4.13 1.28 4.68
CA LYS A 75 5.39 0.54 4.81
C LYS A 75 5.48 -0.27 6.10
N ASN A 76 4.86 0.25 7.17
CA ASN A 76 4.88 -0.37 8.49
C ASN A 76 3.91 -1.55 8.61
N LEU A 77 3.08 -1.80 7.58
CA LEU A 77 2.17 -2.95 7.51
C LEU A 77 2.80 -4.13 6.79
N ILE A 78 3.83 -3.92 5.97
CA ILE A 78 4.42 -4.96 5.12
C ILE A 78 5.18 -5.98 5.96
N GLY A 79 5.01 -7.25 5.65
CA GLY A 79 5.63 -8.38 6.35
C GLY A 79 4.64 -9.25 7.10
N PHE A 80 5.16 -10.08 8.00
CA PHE A 80 4.38 -11.04 8.77
C PHE A 80 3.81 -10.44 10.06
N TRP A 81 2.57 -10.79 10.33
CA TRP A 81 1.84 -10.42 11.54
C TRP A 81 1.19 -11.63 12.15
N ARG A 82 1.14 -11.63 13.47
CA ARG A 82 0.37 -12.58 14.25
C ARG A 82 -0.52 -11.80 15.19
N ARG A 83 -1.78 -12.19 15.28
CA ARG A 83 -2.67 -11.63 16.30
C ARG A 83 -2.13 -12.04 17.67
N CYS A 84 -1.94 -11.06 18.55
CA CYS A 84 -1.56 -11.27 19.94
C CYS A 84 -2.76 -10.95 20.86
N GLY A 85 -3.08 -11.83 21.80
CA GLY A 85 -4.15 -11.65 22.78
C GLY A 85 -4.92 -12.93 23.11
N ASP A 86 -5.40 -13.03 24.35
CA ASP A 86 -6.20 -14.14 24.86
C ASP A 86 -7.57 -14.18 24.18
N SER A 87 -7.70 -14.98 23.12
CA SER A 87 -9.02 -15.49 22.81
C SER A 87 -9.40 -16.42 23.95
N ALA A 88 -10.58 -16.24 24.54
CA ALA A 88 -11.27 -17.24 25.39
C ALA A 88 -11.63 -18.53 24.61
N ALA A 89 -10.94 -18.79 23.49
CA ALA A 89 -11.02 -19.97 22.67
C ALA A 89 -9.93 -20.95 23.13
N PRO A 90 -10.19 -22.27 23.10
CA PRO A 90 -9.23 -23.27 23.52
C PRO A 90 -7.87 -23.11 22.81
N ALA A 91 -6.78 -23.42 23.52
CA ALA A 91 -5.39 -23.31 23.06
C ALA A 91 -5.05 -24.09 21.76
N SER A 92 -6.01 -24.84 21.21
CA SER A 92 -5.90 -25.63 19.98
C SER A 92 -6.18 -24.85 18.69
N SER A 93 -6.60 -23.58 18.74
CA SER A 93 -6.86 -22.78 17.53
C SER A 93 -6.28 -21.35 17.59
N SER A 94 -4.95 -21.22 17.58
CA SER A 94 -4.33 -19.92 17.29
C SER A 94 -4.75 -19.47 15.88
N PRO A 95 -5.24 -18.24 15.69
CA PRO A 95 -5.52 -17.72 14.35
C PRO A 95 -4.25 -17.77 13.49
N PRO A 96 -4.37 -18.07 12.18
CA PRO A 96 -3.23 -18.19 11.29
C PRO A 96 -2.49 -16.85 11.21
N PRO A 97 -1.15 -16.86 11.08
CA PRO A 97 -0.40 -15.65 10.79
C PRO A 97 -0.86 -15.06 9.46
N VAL A 98 -0.75 -13.74 9.34
CA VAL A 98 -1.06 -13.01 8.12
C VAL A 98 0.20 -12.36 7.57
N PHE A 99 0.31 -12.28 6.27
CA PHE A 99 1.42 -11.65 5.55
C PHE A 99 0.87 -10.54 4.67
N PHE A 100 1.49 -9.36 4.71
CA PHE A 100 1.16 -8.27 3.81
C PHE A 100 2.32 -7.94 2.88
N GLU A 101 2.00 -7.72 1.62
CA GLU A 101 2.98 -7.41 0.58
C GLU A 101 2.48 -6.34 -0.38
N TRP A 102 3.43 -5.74 -1.08
CA TRP A 102 3.14 -4.77 -2.14
C TRP A 102 2.71 -5.49 -3.40
N GLY A 103 1.58 -5.08 -3.96
CA GLY A 103 1.22 -5.35 -5.34
C GLY A 103 1.60 -4.18 -6.26
N PRO A 104 1.30 -4.29 -7.57
CA PRO A 104 1.55 -3.22 -8.54
C PRO A 104 0.93 -1.86 -8.19
N SER A 105 -0.25 -1.83 -7.58
CA SER A 105 -0.93 -0.58 -7.18
C SER A 105 -1.84 -0.73 -5.96
N TYR A 106 -1.56 -1.75 -5.15
CA TYR A 106 -2.33 -2.14 -3.98
C TYR A 106 -1.41 -2.83 -2.96
N ILE A 107 -1.95 -3.16 -1.80
CA ILE A 107 -1.35 -4.07 -0.82
C ILE A 107 -2.25 -5.28 -0.70
N ALA A 108 -1.67 -6.47 -0.82
CA ALA A 108 -2.36 -7.73 -0.56
C ALA A 108 -2.04 -8.19 0.86
N GLY A 109 -3.04 -8.76 1.52
CA GLY A 109 -2.92 -9.49 2.78
C GLY A 109 -3.35 -10.93 2.57
N SER A 110 -2.49 -11.87 2.97
CA SER A 110 -2.70 -13.31 2.87
C SER A 110 -2.64 -13.97 4.24
N ARG A 111 -3.48 -14.98 4.49
CA ARG A 111 -3.33 -15.89 5.63
C ARG A 111 -2.36 -17.00 5.24
N VAL A 112 -1.42 -17.30 6.12
CA VAL A 112 -0.35 -18.26 5.84
C VAL A 112 -0.59 -19.54 6.62
N PHE A 113 -0.57 -20.68 5.91
CA PHE A 113 -0.81 -22.01 6.45
C PHE A 113 0.35 -22.95 6.12
N PRO A 114 0.66 -23.93 6.99
CA PRO A 114 1.58 -25.00 6.63
C PRO A 114 0.94 -25.90 5.56
N SER A 115 1.71 -26.26 4.52
CA SER A 115 1.28 -27.29 3.56
C SER A 115 1.28 -28.67 4.23
N LYS A 116 0.29 -29.49 3.88
CA LYS A 116 0.16 -30.85 4.40
C LYS A 116 1.01 -31.89 3.65
N ASN A 117 1.46 -31.57 2.42
CA ASN A 117 1.97 -32.58 1.45
C ASN A 117 3.40 -32.34 0.95
N LYS A 118 4.07 -31.29 1.43
CA LYS A 118 5.47 -30.98 1.12
C LYS A 118 6.08 -30.55 2.45
N GLY A 119 7.35 -30.87 2.72
CA GLY A 119 8.01 -30.59 4.00
C GLY A 119 8.05 -29.10 4.37
N TYR A 120 9.02 -28.68 5.19
CA TYR A 120 9.14 -27.31 5.70
C TYR A 120 9.12 -26.18 4.64
N ASP A 121 9.27 -26.51 3.35
CA ASP A 121 9.38 -25.57 2.22
C ASP A 121 8.06 -25.15 1.56
N ALA A 122 6.89 -25.64 1.99
CA ALA A 122 5.63 -25.28 1.35
C ALA A 122 4.69 -24.57 2.33
N MET A 123 4.62 -23.25 2.22
CA MET A 123 3.56 -22.46 2.82
C MET A 123 2.43 -22.26 1.80
N ILE A 124 1.18 -22.32 2.26
CA ILE A 124 0.00 -22.00 1.46
C ILE A 124 -0.48 -20.62 1.91
N GLU A 125 -0.49 -19.69 0.97
CA GLU A 125 -1.05 -18.36 1.18
C GLU A 125 -2.49 -18.29 0.67
N LYS A 126 -3.39 -17.75 1.47
CA LYS A 126 -4.78 -17.50 1.08
C LYS A 126 -5.07 -16.00 1.18
N PRO A 127 -5.26 -15.28 0.06
CA PRO A 127 -5.55 -13.85 0.09
C PRO A 127 -6.86 -13.60 0.87
N PHE A 128 -6.88 -12.54 1.67
CA PHE A 128 -8.07 -12.13 2.44
C PHE A 128 -8.28 -10.61 2.48
N LEU A 129 -7.24 -9.81 2.20
CA LEU A 129 -7.32 -8.35 2.18
C LEU A 129 -6.67 -7.80 0.92
N TRP A 130 -7.31 -6.81 0.32
CA TRP A 130 -6.73 -5.99 -0.74
C TRP A 130 -6.97 -4.54 -0.38
N MET A 131 -5.90 -3.73 -0.30
CA MET A 131 -5.99 -2.31 -0.01
C MET A 131 -5.42 -1.51 -1.17
N SER A 132 -6.27 -0.70 -1.80
CA SER A 132 -5.83 0.26 -2.82
C SER A 132 -6.35 1.66 -2.48
N VAL A 133 -5.92 2.63 -3.28
CA VAL A 133 -6.32 4.03 -3.10
C VAL A 133 -6.99 4.50 -4.36
N ALA A 134 -8.23 4.98 -4.24
CA ALA A 134 -8.93 5.63 -5.34
C ALA A 134 -8.44 7.08 -5.52
N TRP A 135 -8.59 7.59 -6.74
CA TRP A 135 -8.26 8.97 -7.09
C TRP A 135 -9.00 10.00 -6.21
N ASN A 136 -10.23 9.68 -5.82
CA ASN A 136 -11.14 10.52 -5.03
C ASN A 136 -10.87 10.52 -3.52
N ARG A 137 -9.68 10.05 -3.09
CA ARG A 137 -9.25 10.00 -1.68
C ARG A 137 -9.79 8.85 -0.86
N LYS A 138 -10.70 8.01 -1.37
CA LYS A 138 -11.24 6.89 -0.61
C LYS A 138 -10.27 5.71 -0.68
N ALA A 139 -9.97 5.11 0.48
CA ALA A 139 -9.33 3.80 0.52
C ALA A 139 -10.35 2.78 -0.02
N MET A 140 -9.90 1.93 -0.92
CA MET A 140 -10.71 0.85 -1.48
C MET A 140 -10.14 -0.43 -0.89
N ASN A 141 -10.76 -0.90 0.19
CA ASN A 141 -10.33 -2.13 0.83
C ASN A 141 -11.39 -3.20 0.63
N TYR A 142 -10.97 -4.36 0.16
CA TYR A 142 -11.81 -5.53 -0.03
C TYR A 142 -11.37 -6.60 0.95
N LEU A 143 -12.32 -7.15 1.70
CA LEU A 143 -12.12 -8.32 2.54
C LEU A 143 -12.84 -9.51 1.93
N ASP A 144 -12.11 -10.62 1.86
CA ASP A 144 -12.67 -11.96 1.67
C ASP A 144 -12.55 -12.70 3.00
N SER A 145 -13.68 -12.97 3.66
CA SER A 145 -13.71 -13.72 4.90
C SER A 145 -13.27 -15.18 4.69
N ASP A 146 -13.57 -15.74 3.53
CA ASP A 146 -13.54 -17.18 3.24
C ASP A 146 -12.28 -17.60 2.47
N GLY A 147 -11.54 -16.64 1.90
CA GLY A 147 -10.26 -16.85 1.22
C GLY A 147 -10.39 -17.66 -0.08
N LYS A 148 -11.52 -17.52 -0.78
CA LYS A 148 -11.81 -18.14 -2.08
C LYS A 148 -11.51 -17.22 -3.27
N PHE A 149 -11.08 -15.99 -3.00
CA PHE A 149 -11.00 -14.95 -4.01
C PHE A 149 -9.84 -15.14 -5.01
N VAL A 150 -10.17 -15.04 -6.30
CA VAL A 150 -9.23 -14.99 -7.43
C VAL A 150 -9.52 -13.70 -8.19
N LEU A 151 -8.56 -12.78 -8.25
CA LEU A 151 -8.68 -11.53 -9.01
C LEU A 151 -8.03 -11.65 -10.38
N ASN A 152 -8.71 -11.14 -11.40
CA ASN A 152 -8.08 -10.79 -12.66
C ASN A 152 -7.65 -9.31 -12.62
N GLU A 153 -6.50 -8.99 -13.24
CA GLU A 153 -5.96 -7.60 -13.26
C GLU A 153 -6.93 -6.58 -13.88
N GLU A 154 -7.87 -7.04 -14.70
CA GLU A 154 -8.89 -6.22 -15.38
C GLU A 154 -9.96 -5.68 -14.41
N ASP A 155 -10.29 -6.42 -13.34
CA ASP A 155 -11.28 -6.04 -12.33
C ASP A 155 -10.82 -4.86 -11.47
N LEU A 156 -9.51 -4.57 -11.48
CA LEU A 156 -8.88 -3.51 -10.68
C LEU A 156 -8.80 -2.17 -11.42
N ILE A 157 -9.08 -2.15 -12.72
CA ILE A 157 -8.92 -0.98 -13.61
C ILE A 157 -10.28 -0.34 -13.96
N GLY A 158 -11.37 -1.09 -13.86
CA GLY A 158 -12.71 -0.63 -14.25
C GLY A 158 -13.54 0.00 -13.12
N GLU A 159 -14.21 1.11 -13.41
CA GLU A 159 -15.43 1.54 -12.69
C GLU A 159 -16.65 0.63 -13.00
N SER A 160 -16.45 -0.50 -13.67
CA SER A 160 -17.49 -1.48 -13.98
C SER A 160 -17.59 -2.50 -12.85
N GLY A 161 -18.82 -2.72 -12.37
CA GLY A 161 -19.15 -3.47 -11.17
C GLY A 161 -18.37 -4.76 -10.97
N PHE A 162 -17.78 -4.89 -9.78
CA PHE A 162 -17.46 -6.18 -9.19
C PHE A 162 -18.73 -7.04 -9.25
N VAL A 163 -18.60 -8.31 -9.63
CA VAL A 163 -19.65 -9.29 -9.37
C VAL A 163 -19.81 -9.35 -7.84
N GLU A 164 -20.91 -8.81 -7.36
CA GLU A 164 -21.14 -8.31 -6.00
C GLU A 164 -21.24 -9.40 -4.91
N ASN A 165 -20.82 -10.63 -5.20
CA ASN A 165 -21.32 -11.78 -4.46
C ASN A 165 -20.41 -12.34 -3.35
N GLU A 166 -19.16 -11.90 -3.17
CA GLU A 166 -18.30 -12.45 -2.09
C GLU A 166 -17.33 -11.44 -1.42
N LEU A 167 -17.29 -10.16 -1.82
CA LEU A 167 -16.35 -9.18 -1.24
C LEU A 167 -17.02 -8.11 -0.41
N ILE A 168 -16.52 -7.90 0.80
CA ILE A 168 -17.01 -6.84 1.67
C ILE A 168 -16.09 -5.62 1.54
N ARG A 169 -16.63 -4.50 1.05
CA ARG A 169 -15.93 -3.21 1.10
C ARG A 169 -15.83 -2.76 2.54
N VAL A 170 -14.62 -2.46 3.00
CA VAL A 170 -14.39 -1.98 4.36
C VAL A 170 -13.58 -0.70 4.41
N ASN A 171 -13.91 0.12 5.40
CA ASN A 171 -13.13 1.30 5.73
C ASN A 171 -12.09 0.90 6.80
N VAL A 172 -10.81 0.98 6.45
CA VAL A 172 -9.71 0.72 7.38
C VAL A 172 -9.30 2.05 8.01
N GLY A 173 -9.76 2.28 9.24
CA GLY A 173 -9.28 3.37 10.10
C GLY A 173 -8.11 2.91 10.97
N LYS A 174 -7.39 3.88 11.57
CA LYS A 174 -6.12 3.67 12.30
C LYS A 174 -6.07 2.53 13.33
N ASN A 175 -7.20 1.96 13.76
CA ASN A 175 -7.29 0.77 14.63
C ASN A 175 -8.62 0.01 14.48
N LYS A 176 -9.35 0.16 13.36
CA LYS A 176 -10.69 -0.47 13.22
C LYS A 176 -11.04 -0.73 11.77
N ILE A 177 -11.48 -1.95 11.49
CA ILE A 177 -12.15 -2.33 10.25
C ILE A 177 -13.65 -2.13 10.52
N THR A 178 -14.28 -1.24 9.77
CA THR A 178 -15.73 -0.99 9.84
C THR A 178 -16.37 -1.39 8.50
N TYR A 179 -17.41 -2.22 8.58
CA TYR A 179 -18.29 -2.56 7.47
C TYR A 179 -19.19 -1.36 7.14
N ASN A 180 -19.51 -1.17 5.87
CA ASN A 180 -20.60 -0.27 5.48
C ASN A 180 -21.94 -1.00 5.59
#